data_AF-A0A3B9MQW2-F1
#
_entry.id   AF-A0A3B9MQW2-F1
#
_cell.length_a   1.000
_cell.length_b   1.000
_cell.length_c   1.000
_cell.angle_alpha   90.00
_cell.angle_beta   90.00
_cell.angle_gamma   90.00
#
_symmetry.space_group_name_H-M   'P 1'
#
loop_
_entity.id
_entity.type
_entity.pdbx_description
1 polymer ?
#
loop_
_entity_poly.entity_id
_entity_poly.type
_entity_poly.pdbx_seq_one_letter_code
_entity_poly.pdbx_strand_id
1 'polypeptide(L)'
;MTKKAMAHTDGPTIVFDKNAKSDTKIQEIVREFLADVPTLETKHNMPVVVFQDGVNNSYYIKCNALAQEAAELFDLDARIEVTSPESFRSNRNLLLNSNTYAKMRQDAGKGREFNDIIVEYNKTYNPSKPLKVWGGQHRSHAIAEAKNENNRHHGFRVFFNLNKEQRTEVALTSNTNIAVSNDTFDRMIEETVFGDKLRKWCQSVGFLGPQVDFPDVGSTAERITVKKARSFIVNFYLGKEKGKNLKDDELDKNVYDPYLTETGTSVDAEYKKVMDSRDINTDKG
;
A
#
# COMPACT_ATOMS: atom_id res chain seq x y z
N MET A 1 -57.60 -0.06 -10.21
CA MET A 1 -56.49 0.03 -9.24
C MET A 1 -55.20 -0.28 -9.97
N THR A 2 -54.51 0.77 -10.37
CA THR A 2 -53.34 0.74 -11.24
C THR A 2 -52.11 0.33 -10.43
N LYS A 3 -51.51 -0.82 -10.74
CA LYS A 3 -50.18 -1.18 -10.24
C LYS A 3 -49.19 -0.14 -10.77
N LYS A 4 -48.69 0.70 -9.86
CA LYS A 4 -47.55 1.60 -10.11
C LYS A 4 -46.37 0.70 -10.53
N ALA A 5 -45.95 0.82 -11.78
CA ALA A 5 -44.67 0.29 -12.23
C ALA A 5 -43.59 0.95 -11.36
N MET A 6 -42.89 0.14 -10.56
CA MET A 6 -41.67 0.57 -9.88
C MET A 6 -40.64 0.87 -10.98
N ALA A 7 -40.08 2.09 -10.93
CA ALA A 7 -39.02 2.53 -11.81
C ALA A 7 -37.88 1.49 -11.79
N HIS A 8 -37.54 0.97 -12.96
CA HIS A 8 -36.26 0.29 -13.16
C HIS A 8 -35.15 1.31 -12.89
N THR A 9 -34.37 1.06 -11.86
CA THR A 9 -33.07 1.69 -11.66
C THR A 9 -32.12 1.10 -12.69
N ASP A 10 -31.67 1.91 -13.65
CA ASP A 10 -30.82 1.52 -14.80
C ASP A 10 -29.36 1.17 -14.40
N GLY A 11 -29.19 0.19 -13.51
CA GLY A 11 -27.87 -0.29 -13.14
C GLY A 11 -27.90 -1.59 -12.33
N PRO A 12 -26.75 -2.27 -12.23
CA PRO A 12 -26.64 -3.52 -11.50
C PRO A 12 -27.07 -3.36 -10.04
N THR A 13 -27.83 -4.34 -9.54
CA THR A 13 -28.22 -4.40 -8.13
C THR A 13 -26.98 -4.58 -7.26
N ILE A 14 -26.77 -3.70 -6.29
CA ILE A 14 -25.68 -3.79 -5.31
C ILE A 14 -26.19 -4.46 -4.05
N VAL A 15 -25.54 -5.55 -3.63
CA VAL A 15 -25.87 -6.31 -2.42
C VAL A 15 -24.63 -6.45 -1.55
N PHE A 16 -24.80 -6.45 -0.22
CA PHE A 16 -23.70 -6.75 0.71
C PHE A 16 -23.67 -8.24 1.00
N ASP A 17 -22.48 -8.83 1.06
CA ASP A 17 -22.29 -10.19 1.58
C ASP A 17 -22.80 -10.28 3.03
N LYS A 18 -23.23 -11.47 3.46
CA LYS A 18 -23.74 -11.71 4.81
C LYS A 18 -22.75 -11.31 5.92
N ASN A 19 -21.44 -11.34 5.64
CA ASN A 19 -20.39 -10.97 6.59
C ASN A 19 -19.96 -9.50 6.45
N ALA A 20 -20.51 -8.77 5.49
CA ALA A 20 -20.21 -7.36 5.29
C ALA A 20 -21.26 -6.50 6.01
N LYS A 21 -20.80 -5.51 6.77
CA LYS A 21 -21.70 -4.51 7.36
C LYS A 21 -22.22 -3.60 6.27
N SER A 22 -23.54 -3.53 6.10
CA SER A 22 -24.17 -2.57 5.17
C SER A 22 -23.76 -1.14 5.49
N ASP A 23 -23.35 -0.41 4.47
CA ASP A 23 -22.92 0.99 4.58
C ASP A 23 -23.38 1.77 3.34
N THR A 24 -24.24 2.76 3.55
CA THR A 24 -24.82 3.58 2.48
C THR A 24 -23.74 4.36 1.72
N LYS A 25 -22.72 4.86 2.41
CA LYS A 25 -21.62 5.61 1.78
C LYS A 25 -20.80 4.70 0.88
N ILE A 26 -20.53 3.46 1.31
CA ILE A 26 -19.87 2.47 0.46
C ILE A 26 -20.72 2.12 -0.74
N GLN A 27 -22.03 1.95 -0.55
CA GLN A 27 -22.95 1.68 -1.65
C GLN A 27 -22.95 2.80 -2.70
N GLU A 28 -22.91 4.06 -2.27
CA GLU A 28 -22.80 5.23 -3.16
C GLU A 28 -21.48 5.25 -3.93
N ILE A 29 -20.35 4.99 -3.27
CA ILE A 29 -19.03 4.93 -3.92
C ILE A 29 -18.98 3.78 -4.94
N VAL A 30 -19.59 2.62 -4.63
CA VAL A 30 -19.67 1.50 -5.57
C VAL A 30 -20.54 1.86 -6.78
N ARG A 31 -21.66 2.57 -6.59
CA ARG A 31 -22.47 3.07 -7.72
C ARG A 31 -21.68 4.03 -8.60
N GLU A 32 -20.93 4.94 -7.99
CA GLU A 32 -20.06 5.86 -8.72
C GLU A 32 -19.04 5.08 -9.55
N PHE A 33 -18.31 4.14 -8.93
CA PHE A 33 -17.36 3.27 -9.64
C PHE A 33 -17.99 2.55 -10.83
N LEU A 34 -19.18 1.95 -10.67
CA LEU A 34 -19.86 1.23 -11.75
C LEU A 34 -20.35 2.15 -12.88
N ALA A 35 -20.55 3.43 -12.60
CA ALA A 35 -20.87 4.44 -13.61
C ALA A 35 -19.62 4.91 -14.39
N ASP A 36 -18.47 4.99 -13.72
CA ASP A 36 -17.22 5.47 -14.33
C ASP A 36 -16.40 4.39 -15.01
N VAL A 37 -16.50 3.15 -14.52
CA VAL A 37 -15.67 2.03 -14.98
C VAL A 37 -16.56 1.01 -15.66
N PRO A 38 -16.44 0.84 -16.99
CA PRO A 38 -17.25 -0.14 -17.71
C PRO A 38 -16.83 -1.54 -17.30
N THR A 39 -17.70 -2.19 -16.54
CA THR A 39 -17.51 -3.54 -16.02
C THR A 39 -18.44 -4.51 -16.75
N LEU A 40 -18.04 -5.77 -16.82
CA LEU A 40 -18.87 -6.85 -17.35
C LEU A 40 -20.20 -6.94 -16.56
N GLU A 41 -20.12 -6.73 -15.25
CA GLU A 41 -21.26 -6.70 -14.35
C GLU A 41 -22.26 -5.60 -14.72
N THR A 42 -21.79 -4.40 -15.03
CA THR A 42 -22.65 -3.30 -15.49
C THR A 42 -23.23 -3.58 -16.87
N LYS A 43 -22.39 -4.05 -17.80
CA LYS A 43 -22.79 -4.35 -19.19
C LYS A 43 -23.90 -5.40 -19.28
N HIS A 44 -23.90 -6.38 -18.39
CA HIS A 44 -24.88 -7.48 -18.38
C HIS A 44 -25.92 -7.34 -17.26
N ASN A 45 -25.95 -6.19 -16.58
CA ASN A 45 -26.85 -5.94 -15.45
C ASN A 45 -26.80 -7.04 -14.36
N MET A 46 -25.60 -7.56 -14.10
CA MET A 46 -25.38 -8.60 -13.09
C MET A 46 -25.29 -7.98 -11.70
N PRO A 47 -25.83 -8.65 -10.66
CA PRO A 47 -25.67 -8.17 -9.29
C PRO A 47 -24.19 -8.05 -8.89
N VAL A 48 -23.86 -6.96 -8.21
CA VAL A 48 -22.52 -6.71 -7.66
C VAL A 48 -22.57 -6.95 -6.15
N VAL A 49 -21.70 -7.83 -5.66
CA VAL A 49 -21.59 -8.16 -4.24
C VAL A 49 -20.45 -7.37 -3.59
N VAL A 50 -20.79 -6.60 -2.57
CA VAL A 50 -19.84 -5.89 -1.70
C VAL A 50 -19.43 -6.81 -0.56
N PHE A 51 -18.14 -7.08 -0.46
CA PHE A 51 -17.51 -7.83 0.61
C PHE A 51 -16.84 -6.90 1.60
N GLN A 52 -16.60 -7.40 2.81
CA GLN A 52 -15.79 -6.75 3.82
C GLN A 52 -14.69 -7.71 4.26
N ASP A 53 -13.45 -7.23 4.31
CA ASP A 53 -12.32 -7.99 4.85
C ASP A 53 -12.51 -8.23 6.36
N GLY A 54 -12.35 -9.47 6.79
CA GLY A 54 -12.61 -9.86 8.18
C GLY A 54 -11.56 -9.39 9.20
N VAL A 55 -10.40 -8.91 8.74
CA VAL A 55 -9.29 -8.46 9.60
C VAL A 55 -9.22 -6.94 9.63
N ASN A 56 -9.10 -6.30 8.46
CA ASN A 56 -8.91 -4.85 8.37
C ASN A 56 -10.21 -4.07 8.09
N ASN A 57 -11.35 -4.76 7.95
CA ASN A 57 -12.68 -4.19 7.72
C ASN A 57 -12.83 -3.37 6.43
N SER A 58 -11.89 -3.49 5.47
CA SER A 58 -11.97 -2.78 4.20
C SER A 58 -13.06 -3.37 3.30
N TYR A 59 -13.76 -2.49 2.58
CA TYR A 59 -14.80 -2.89 1.64
C TYR A 59 -14.23 -3.10 0.25
N TYR A 60 -14.66 -4.16 -0.42
CA TYR A 60 -14.26 -4.44 -1.79
C TYR A 60 -15.34 -5.16 -2.60
N ILE A 61 -15.23 -5.06 -3.92
CA ILE A 61 -15.98 -5.90 -4.86
C ILE A 61 -15.01 -6.75 -5.67
N LYS A 62 -15.55 -7.78 -6.32
CA LYS A 62 -14.86 -8.51 -7.39
C LYS A 62 -15.62 -8.26 -8.68
N CYS A 63 -14.92 -7.79 -9.71
CA CYS A 63 -15.54 -7.46 -11.00
C CYS A 63 -14.58 -7.73 -12.15
N ASN A 64 -15.10 -7.63 -13.38
CA ASN A 64 -14.32 -7.82 -14.58
C ASN A 64 -14.38 -6.57 -15.46
N ALA A 65 -13.25 -6.07 -15.91
CA ALA A 65 -13.18 -4.90 -16.81
C ALA A 65 -12.29 -5.19 -18.02
N LEU A 66 -12.59 -4.56 -19.16
CA LEU A 66 -11.77 -4.69 -20.37
C LEU A 66 -10.39 -4.07 -20.15
N ALA A 67 -9.36 -4.71 -20.69
CA ALA A 67 -7.97 -4.22 -20.63
C ALA A 67 -7.85 -2.77 -21.11
N GLN A 68 -8.49 -2.43 -22.22
CA GLN A 68 -8.41 -1.10 -22.80
C GLN A 68 -8.96 0.00 -21.89
N GLU A 69 -10.13 -0.25 -21.30
CA GLU A 69 -10.83 0.69 -20.43
C GLU A 69 -10.11 0.82 -19.07
N ALA A 70 -9.72 -0.31 -18.48
CA ALA A 70 -9.02 -0.32 -17.20
C ALA A 70 -7.61 0.31 -17.31
N ALA A 71 -6.89 0.07 -18.40
CA ALA A 71 -5.53 0.57 -18.60
C ALA A 71 -5.42 2.10 -18.60
N GLU A 72 -6.46 2.79 -19.05
CA GLU A 72 -6.49 4.25 -19.09
C GLU A 72 -6.76 4.86 -17.71
N LEU A 73 -7.40 4.09 -16.83
CA LEU A 73 -7.78 4.48 -15.48
C LEU A 73 -6.73 4.11 -14.42
N PHE A 74 -5.72 3.32 -14.78
CA PHE A 74 -4.69 2.87 -13.83
C PHE A 74 -3.74 3.97 -13.40
N ASP A 75 -3.57 4.03 -12.09
CA ASP A 75 -2.46 4.67 -11.42
C ASP A 75 -1.47 3.62 -10.89
N LEU A 76 -0.35 3.50 -11.61
CA LEU A 76 0.82 2.69 -11.24
C LEU A 76 1.82 3.47 -10.36
N ASP A 77 1.43 4.60 -9.77
CA ASP A 77 2.23 5.35 -8.77
C ASP A 77 1.45 5.47 -7.43
N ALA A 78 0.68 4.45 -7.08
CA ALA A 78 -0.07 4.35 -5.83
C ALA A 78 0.81 4.61 -4.59
N ARG A 79 0.36 5.56 -3.75
CA ARG A 79 1.01 6.02 -2.51
C ARG A 79 0.12 5.84 -1.30
N ILE A 80 0.75 5.59 -0.14
CA ILE A 80 0.06 5.47 1.16
C ILE A 80 -0.55 6.82 1.55
N GLU A 81 0.27 7.86 1.54
CA GLU A 81 -0.13 9.24 1.81
C GLU A 81 -0.17 10.04 0.52
N VAL A 82 -1.40 10.30 0.09
CA VAL A 82 -1.70 10.76 -1.26
C VAL A 82 -1.25 12.20 -1.52
N THR A 83 -1.20 13.01 -0.46
CA THR A 83 -0.81 14.43 -0.51
C THR A 83 0.71 14.63 -0.42
N SER A 84 1.48 13.58 -0.10
CA SER A 84 2.92 13.69 0.11
C SER A 84 3.71 13.21 -1.12
N PRO A 85 4.49 14.11 -1.77
CA PRO A 85 5.43 13.75 -2.83
C PRO A 85 6.42 12.64 -2.45
N GLU A 86 6.78 12.58 -1.17
CA GLU A 86 7.78 11.69 -0.58
C GLU A 86 7.15 10.40 0.00
N SER A 87 5.84 10.22 -0.14
CA SER A 87 5.15 9.03 0.36
C SER A 87 5.64 7.76 -0.34
N PHE A 88 5.72 6.68 0.45
CA PHE A 88 6.01 5.33 0.02
C PHE A 88 5.11 4.95 -1.15
N ARG A 89 5.76 4.53 -2.23
CA ARG A 89 5.13 3.99 -3.43
C ARG A 89 5.17 2.47 -3.34
N SER A 90 4.01 1.82 -3.47
CA SER A 90 3.94 0.36 -3.60
C SER A 90 4.66 -0.13 -4.88
N ASN A 91 4.78 0.75 -5.87
CA ASN A 91 5.32 0.46 -7.19
C ASN A 91 6.84 0.53 -7.22
N ARG A 92 7.51 -0.55 -6.81
CA ARG A 92 8.94 -0.71 -7.12
C ARG A 92 9.08 -1.08 -8.58
N ASN A 93 9.89 -0.29 -9.30
CA ASN A 93 10.50 -0.58 -10.59
C ASN A 93 10.04 -1.91 -11.17
N LEU A 94 8.97 -1.87 -11.97
CA LEU A 94 8.50 -3.02 -12.72
C LEU A 94 9.73 -3.73 -13.30
N LEU A 95 9.93 -4.99 -12.91
CA LEU A 95 11.03 -5.84 -13.40
C LEU A 95 10.80 -6.23 -14.87
N LEU A 96 10.74 -5.22 -15.75
CA LEU A 96 10.39 -5.34 -17.16
C LEU A 96 11.41 -6.18 -17.95
N ASN A 97 12.63 -6.28 -17.43
CA ASN A 97 13.71 -7.07 -18.04
C ASN A 97 13.77 -8.52 -17.54
N SER A 98 12.86 -8.95 -16.66
CA SER A 98 12.83 -10.35 -16.21
C SER A 98 12.20 -11.27 -17.25
N ASN A 99 12.72 -12.50 -17.38
CA ASN A 99 12.14 -13.53 -18.25
C ASN A 99 10.67 -13.82 -17.89
N THR A 100 10.34 -13.79 -16.60
CA THR A 100 8.98 -13.97 -16.09
C THR A 100 8.05 -12.88 -16.60
N TYR A 101 8.50 -11.62 -16.61
CA TYR A 101 7.71 -10.52 -17.16
C TYR A 101 7.58 -10.61 -18.69
N ALA A 102 8.67 -10.95 -19.39
CA ALA A 102 8.61 -11.18 -20.84
C ALA A 102 7.57 -12.26 -21.20
N LYS A 103 7.52 -13.34 -20.43
CA LYS A 103 6.49 -14.38 -20.57
C LYS A 103 5.09 -13.85 -20.28
N MET A 104 4.91 -13.07 -19.21
CA MET A 104 3.63 -12.46 -18.85
C MET A 104 3.09 -11.55 -19.96
N ARG A 105 3.95 -10.72 -20.57
CA ARG A 105 3.60 -9.89 -21.73
C ARG A 105 3.19 -10.72 -22.93
N GLN A 106 3.98 -11.73 -23.27
CA GLN A 106 3.66 -12.63 -24.37
C GLN A 106 2.30 -13.30 -24.15
N ASP A 107 2.02 -13.73 -22.92
CA ASP A 107 0.75 -14.36 -22.58
C ASP A 107 -0.41 -13.35 -22.67
N ALA A 108 -0.22 -12.10 -22.23
CA ALA A 108 -1.18 -11.02 -22.41
C ALA A 108 -1.51 -10.79 -23.89
N GLY A 109 -0.48 -10.68 -24.73
CA GLY A 109 -0.60 -10.56 -26.19
C GLY A 109 -1.12 -11.81 -26.91
N LYS A 110 -1.28 -12.94 -26.21
CA LYS A 110 -1.99 -14.14 -26.71
C LYS A 110 -3.42 -14.23 -26.16
N GLY A 111 -3.88 -13.19 -25.47
CA GLY A 111 -5.18 -13.14 -24.85
C GLY A 111 -5.28 -13.96 -23.57
N ARG A 112 -4.20 -14.16 -22.80
CA ARG A 112 -4.33 -14.72 -21.44
C ARG A 112 -5.10 -13.76 -20.54
N GLU A 113 -6.05 -14.31 -19.78
CA GLU A 113 -6.71 -13.59 -18.70
C GLU A 113 -5.81 -13.48 -17.47
N PHE A 114 -5.90 -12.33 -16.82
CA PHE A 114 -5.27 -12.09 -15.53
C PHE A 114 -6.35 -11.81 -14.51
N ASN A 115 -6.22 -12.43 -13.35
CA ASN A 115 -7.11 -12.29 -12.23
C ASN A 115 -6.36 -11.69 -11.03
N ASP A 116 -7.11 -11.31 -10.00
CA ASP A 116 -6.60 -10.70 -8.77
C ASP A 116 -5.69 -9.48 -9.02
N ILE A 117 -6.10 -8.60 -9.94
CA ILE A 117 -5.53 -7.25 -9.99
C ILE A 117 -6.17 -6.44 -8.87
N ILE A 118 -5.36 -5.99 -7.92
CA ILE A 118 -5.83 -5.40 -6.67
C ILE A 118 -5.70 -3.89 -6.78
N VAL A 119 -6.83 -3.19 -6.73
CA VAL A 119 -6.89 -1.74 -6.91
C VAL A 119 -7.72 -1.06 -5.82
N GLU A 120 -7.43 0.20 -5.52
CA GLU A 120 -8.32 1.10 -4.78
C GLU A 120 -8.96 2.09 -5.76
N TYR A 121 -10.28 2.24 -5.70
CA TYR A 121 -10.99 3.28 -6.42
C TYR A 121 -10.99 4.59 -5.60
N ASN A 122 -10.32 5.62 -6.12
CA ASN A 122 -10.17 6.90 -5.44
C ASN A 122 -9.92 8.05 -6.42
N LYS A 123 -10.91 8.95 -6.54
CA LYS A 123 -10.86 10.15 -7.39
C LYS A 123 -10.27 11.40 -6.74
N THR A 124 -9.98 11.41 -5.44
CA THR A 124 -9.68 12.66 -4.73
C THR A 124 -8.38 13.33 -5.16
N TYR A 125 -7.47 12.58 -5.79
CA TYR A 125 -6.12 13.06 -6.11
C TYR A 125 -5.84 13.09 -7.61
N ASN A 126 -6.23 12.04 -8.33
CA ASN A 126 -6.07 11.94 -9.77
C ASN A 126 -7.38 11.42 -10.37
N PRO A 127 -8.34 12.33 -10.61
CA PRO A 127 -9.61 11.96 -11.22
C PRO A 127 -9.47 11.26 -12.58
N SER A 128 -8.36 11.52 -13.31
CA SER A 128 -8.11 10.90 -14.62
C SER A 128 -7.61 9.44 -14.52
N LYS A 129 -7.05 9.05 -13.37
CA LYS A 129 -6.54 7.70 -13.10
C LYS A 129 -7.01 7.22 -11.73
N PRO A 130 -8.31 6.96 -11.56
CA PRO A 130 -8.90 6.71 -10.26
C PRO A 130 -8.61 5.30 -9.71
N LEU A 131 -8.00 4.40 -10.49
CA LEU A 131 -7.70 3.02 -10.06
C LEU A 131 -6.25 2.89 -9.62
N LYS A 132 -6.00 3.06 -8.32
CA LYS A 132 -4.67 2.90 -7.71
C LYS A 132 -4.31 1.42 -7.61
N VAL A 133 -3.24 1.00 -8.28
CA VAL A 133 -2.81 -0.40 -8.27
C VAL A 133 -1.97 -0.70 -7.04
N TRP A 134 -2.52 -1.50 -6.13
CA TRP A 134 -1.81 -1.96 -4.93
C TRP A 134 -1.12 -3.31 -5.14
N GLY A 135 -1.71 -4.19 -5.96
CA GLY A 135 -1.15 -5.49 -6.29
C GLY A 135 -1.44 -5.91 -7.73
N GLY A 136 -0.55 -6.73 -8.29
CA GLY A 136 -0.63 -7.15 -9.69
C GLY A 136 -0.06 -6.14 -10.69
N GLN A 137 0.86 -5.28 -10.26
CA GLN A 137 1.45 -4.20 -11.08
C GLN A 137 2.00 -4.69 -12.44
N HIS A 138 2.76 -5.80 -12.45
CA HIS A 138 3.23 -6.40 -13.70
C HIS A 138 2.09 -6.87 -14.62
N ARG A 139 0.99 -7.39 -14.04
CA ARG A 139 -0.19 -7.80 -14.80
C ARG A 139 -0.86 -6.57 -15.39
N SER A 140 -1.08 -5.53 -14.58
CA SER A 140 -1.64 -4.25 -15.03
C SER A 140 -0.82 -3.63 -16.16
N HIS A 141 0.51 -3.66 -16.07
CA HIS A 141 1.38 -3.18 -17.14
C HIS A 141 1.30 -4.06 -18.39
N ALA A 142 1.32 -5.40 -18.23
CA ALA A 142 1.24 -6.32 -19.37
C ALA A 142 -0.09 -6.19 -20.14
N ILE A 143 -1.22 -6.02 -19.45
CA ILE A 143 -2.52 -5.81 -20.11
C ILE A 143 -2.62 -4.42 -20.74
N ALA A 144 -1.99 -3.40 -20.15
CA ALA A 144 -1.93 -2.07 -20.72
C ALA A 144 -1.12 -2.04 -22.03
N GLU A 145 -0.01 -2.80 -22.12
CA GLU A 145 0.74 -2.97 -23.37
C GLU A 145 -0.04 -3.78 -24.41
N ALA A 146 -0.71 -4.87 -24.00
CA ALA A 146 -1.42 -5.76 -24.90
C ALA A 146 -2.82 -5.26 -25.32
N LYS A 147 -3.29 -4.10 -24.80
CA LYS A 147 -4.68 -3.65 -24.95
C LYS A 147 -5.14 -3.50 -26.42
N ASN A 148 -4.23 -3.16 -27.32
CA ASN A 148 -4.52 -3.00 -28.75
C ASN A 148 -4.45 -4.32 -29.53
N GLU A 149 -3.73 -5.32 -29.02
CA GLU A 149 -3.56 -6.62 -29.67
C GLU A 149 -4.67 -7.59 -29.25
N ASN A 150 -4.95 -7.65 -27.94
CA ASN A 150 -5.93 -8.55 -27.35
C ASN A 150 -6.67 -7.84 -26.21
N ASN A 151 -7.73 -7.14 -26.57
CA ASN A 151 -8.62 -6.52 -25.59
C ASN A 151 -9.60 -7.57 -25.03
N ARG A 152 -9.41 -7.98 -23.77
CA ARG A 152 -10.30 -8.91 -23.07
C ARG A 152 -10.57 -8.45 -21.65
N HIS A 153 -11.55 -9.10 -21.01
CA HIS A 153 -11.85 -8.86 -19.61
C HIS A 153 -10.79 -9.48 -18.70
N HIS A 154 -10.45 -8.77 -17.64
CA HIS A 154 -9.56 -9.19 -16.57
C HIS A 154 -10.26 -9.05 -15.22
N GLY A 155 -9.91 -9.90 -14.26
CA GLY A 155 -10.50 -9.92 -12.93
C GLY A 155 -9.83 -8.93 -11.98
N PHE A 156 -10.65 -8.08 -11.36
CA PHE A 156 -10.25 -7.06 -10.40
C PHE A 156 -10.83 -7.31 -9.03
N ARG A 157 -10.04 -7.00 -8.01
CA ARG A 157 -10.51 -6.75 -6.65
C ARG A 157 -10.39 -5.26 -6.38
N VAL A 158 -11.53 -4.58 -6.31
CA VAL A 158 -11.60 -3.12 -6.18
C VAL A 158 -11.99 -2.76 -4.76
N PHE A 159 -11.10 -2.09 -4.05
CA PHE A 159 -11.30 -1.60 -2.69
C PHE A 159 -11.84 -0.17 -2.68
N PHE A 160 -12.64 0.16 -1.65
CA PHE A 160 -13.32 1.44 -1.52
C PHE A 160 -13.04 2.10 -0.17
N ASN A 161 -12.85 3.42 -0.18
CA ASN A 161 -12.72 4.27 1.01
C ASN A 161 -11.66 3.77 2.02
N LEU A 162 -10.49 3.33 1.51
CA LEU A 162 -9.40 2.87 2.37
C LEU A 162 -8.85 4.02 3.21
N ASN A 163 -8.61 3.75 4.50
CA ASN A 163 -7.74 4.59 5.32
C ASN A 163 -6.26 4.20 5.14
N LYS A 164 -5.36 4.89 5.83
CA LYS A 164 -3.91 4.72 5.69
C LYS A 164 -3.44 3.34 6.12
N GLU A 165 -3.99 2.85 7.23
CA GLU A 165 -3.68 1.53 7.79
C GLU A 165 -4.17 0.43 6.84
N GLN A 166 -5.39 0.55 6.30
CA GLN A 166 -5.94 -0.40 5.35
C GLN A 166 -5.17 -0.40 4.03
N ARG A 167 -4.72 0.75 3.51
CA ARG A 167 -3.85 0.80 2.33
C ARG A 167 -2.56 0.03 2.55
N THR A 168 -1.98 0.18 3.73
CA THR A 168 -0.75 -0.50 4.15
C THR A 168 -0.97 -2.01 4.23
N GLU A 169 -2.04 -2.45 4.88
CA GLU A 169 -2.42 -3.87 4.94
C GLU A 169 -2.69 -4.47 3.55
N VAL A 170 -3.43 -3.76 2.70
CA VAL A 170 -3.68 -4.19 1.31
C VAL A 170 -2.36 -4.26 0.53
N ALA A 171 -1.45 -3.32 0.70
CA ALA A 171 -0.12 -3.35 0.07
C ALA A 171 0.76 -4.51 0.58
N LEU A 172 0.72 -4.84 1.88
CA LEU A 172 1.42 -5.99 2.46
C LEU A 172 0.88 -7.31 1.90
N THR A 173 -0.45 -7.48 2.01
CA THR A 173 -1.12 -8.75 1.71
C THR A 173 -1.26 -9.03 0.22
N SER A 174 -1.25 -8.00 -0.62
CA SER A 174 -1.28 -8.16 -2.09
C SER A 174 0.09 -8.52 -2.69
N ASN A 175 1.18 -8.19 -1.98
CA ASN A 175 2.55 -8.55 -2.33
C ASN A 175 2.92 -9.88 -1.67
N THR A 176 2.23 -10.96 -2.04
CA THR A 176 2.44 -12.32 -1.51
C THR A 176 3.73 -13.00 -2.00
N ASN A 177 4.70 -12.25 -2.50
CA ASN A 177 6.02 -12.82 -2.68
C ASN A 177 6.70 -12.77 -1.32
N ILE A 178 6.76 -13.91 -0.61
CA ILE A 178 7.46 -14.06 0.70
C ILE A 178 8.92 -13.58 0.62
N ALA A 179 9.46 -13.42 -0.59
CA ALA A 179 10.76 -12.83 -0.90
C ALA A 179 10.84 -11.29 -0.83
N VAL A 180 9.77 -10.56 -0.48
CA VAL A 180 9.85 -9.11 -0.22
C VAL A 180 10.68 -8.86 1.04
N SER A 181 11.73 -8.04 0.94
CA SER A 181 12.64 -7.77 2.05
C SER A 181 11.93 -7.07 3.21
N ASN A 182 12.25 -7.43 4.45
CA ASN A 182 11.72 -6.77 5.63
C ASN A 182 12.03 -5.27 5.69
N ASP A 183 13.11 -4.79 5.07
CA ASP A 183 13.39 -3.34 4.98
C ASP A 183 12.28 -2.58 4.24
N THR A 184 11.63 -3.25 3.27
CA THR A 184 10.42 -2.75 2.59
C THR A 184 9.30 -2.51 3.58
N PHE A 185 9.00 -3.53 4.38
CA PHE A 185 7.91 -3.50 5.34
C PHE A 185 8.19 -2.50 6.44
N ASP A 186 9.44 -2.43 6.91
CA ASP A 186 9.86 -1.43 7.89
C ASP A 186 9.60 -0.02 7.40
N ARG A 187 9.98 0.30 6.14
CA ARG A 187 9.71 1.63 5.55
C ARG A 187 8.23 1.92 5.44
N MET A 188 7.46 0.93 5.00
CA MET A 188 6.02 1.07 4.80
C MET A 188 5.27 1.28 6.14
N ILE A 189 5.61 0.48 7.14
CA ILE A 189 5.06 0.58 8.50
C ILE A 189 5.50 1.90 9.17
N GLU A 190 6.77 2.30 9.02
CA GLU A 190 7.27 3.57 9.54
C GLU A 190 6.45 4.75 9.03
N GLU A 191 6.23 4.78 7.72
CA GLU A 191 5.50 5.88 7.11
C GLU A 191 4.02 5.88 7.51
N THR A 192 3.44 4.69 7.64
CA THR A 192 2.05 4.53 8.07
C THR A 192 1.85 5.10 9.46
N VAL A 193 2.69 4.71 10.41
CA VAL A 193 2.50 5.02 11.83
C VAL A 193 3.06 6.39 12.20
N PHE A 194 4.26 6.74 11.70
CA PHE A 194 4.99 7.96 12.12
C PHE A 194 5.20 8.97 10.99
N GLY A 195 4.82 8.66 9.75
CA GLY A 195 5.02 9.54 8.60
C GLY A 195 6.49 9.59 8.16
N ASP A 196 6.93 10.75 7.71
CA ASP A 196 8.30 10.97 7.23
C ASP A 196 9.30 11.37 8.34
N LYS A 197 8.88 11.35 9.61
CA LYS A 197 9.68 11.85 10.75
C LYS A 197 11.08 11.23 10.82
N LEU A 198 11.17 9.90 10.84
CA LEU A 198 12.45 9.20 10.95
C LEU A 198 13.39 9.49 9.76
N ARG A 199 12.81 9.63 8.57
CA ARG A 199 13.54 9.95 7.33
C ARG A 199 14.12 11.36 7.40
N LYS A 200 13.29 12.35 7.76
CA LYS A 200 13.72 13.74 7.94
C LYS A 200 14.80 13.87 9.00
N TRP A 201 14.66 13.16 10.12
CA TRP A 201 15.69 13.12 11.15
C TRP A 201 17.00 12.51 10.62
N CYS A 202 16.95 11.37 9.93
CA CYS A 202 18.15 10.76 9.34
C CYS A 202 18.82 11.67 8.30
N GLN A 203 18.04 12.44 7.53
CA GLN A 203 18.56 13.43 6.59
C GLN A 203 19.20 14.62 7.31
N SER A 204 18.63 15.09 8.42
CA SER A 204 19.16 16.24 9.16
C SER A 204 20.46 15.93 9.89
N VAL A 205 20.63 14.70 10.41
CA VAL A 205 21.86 14.25 11.08
C VAL A 205 22.91 13.69 10.11
N GLY A 206 22.62 13.64 8.80
CA GLY A 206 23.55 13.19 7.76
C GLY A 206 23.66 11.69 7.58
N PHE A 207 22.77 10.89 8.17
CA PHE A 207 22.69 9.44 7.91
C PHE A 207 22.09 9.12 6.54
N LEU A 208 21.23 10.00 6.02
CA LEU A 208 20.73 9.95 4.65
C LEU A 208 21.09 11.24 3.92
N GLY A 209 21.33 11.14 2.61
CA GLY A 209 21.50 12.32 1.77
C GLY A 209 20.19 13.12 1.62
N PRO A 210 20.25 14.41 1.23
CA PRO A 210 19.06 15.20 0.96
C PRO A 210 18.16 14.51 -0.05
N GLN A 211 16.86 14.39 0.25
CA GLN A 211 15.86 13.75 -0.63
C GLN A 211 16.14 12.27 -0.96
N VAL A 212 16.96 11.60 -0.15
CA VAL A 212 17.24 10.17 -0.27
C VAL A 212 16.34 9.39 0.70
N ASP A 213 15.76 8.31 0.19
CA ASP A 213 14.96 7.36 0.96
C ASP A 213 15.80 6.23 1.58
N PHE A 214 15.25 5.60 2.63
CA PHE A 214 15.79 4.35 3.15
C PHE A 214 15.84 3.28 2.05
N PRO A 215 16.88 2.42 2.06
CA PRO A 215 17.01 1.33 1.12
C PRO A 215 15.88 0.32 1.32
N ASP A 216 15.48 -0.23 0.19
CA ASP A 216 14.30 -1.07 0.02
C ASP A 216 14.62 -2.58 0.11
N VAL A 217 15.91 -2.89 0.09
CA VAL A 217 16.53 -4.21 0.28
C VAL A 217 17.78 -3.98 1.10
N GLY A 218 18.10 -4.92 1.99
CA GLY A 218 19.30 -4.89 2.82
C GLY A 218 20.52 -4.56 1.97
N SER A 219 20.97 -3.31 2.04
CA SER A 219 22.09 -2.87 1.23
C SER A 219 23.37 -3.47 1.81
N THR A 220 24.43 -3.45 1.01
CA THR A 220 25.80 -3.51 1.52
C THR A 220 25.95 -2.60 2.75
N ALA A 221 26.84 -2.97 3.67
CA ALA A 221 26.94 -2.48 5.05
C ALA A 221 26.88 -0.94 5.24
N GLU A 222 27.11 -0.17 4.18
CA GLU A 222 27.30 1.28 4.15
C GLU A 222 26.03 2.13 4.21
N ARG A 223 24.82 1.63 3.88
CA ARG A 223 23.60 2.45 3.98
C ARG A 223 22.79 2.14 5.24
N ILE A 224 22.24 3.19 5.85
CA ILE A 224 21.34 3.08 7.00
C ILE A 224 19.98 2.54 6.54
N THR A 225 19.50 1.48 7.19
CA THR A 225 18.13 0.95 6.98
C THR A 225 17.21 1.49 8.07
N VAL A 226 15.89 1.34 7.89
CA VAL A 226 14.92 1.74 8.92
C VAL A 226 15.22 1.00 10.23
N LYS A 227 15.47 -0.32 10.20
CA LYS A 227 15.89 -1.09 11.38
C LYS A 227 17.11 -0.47 12.08
N LYS A 228 18.17 -0.15 11.33
CA LYS A 228 19.39 0.45 11.90
C LYS A 228 19.10 1.81 12.55
N ALA A 229 18.30 2.65 11.90
CA ALA A 229 17.92 3.96 12.42
C ALA A 229 17.05 3.86 13.69
N ARG A 230 16.04 2.99 13.68
CA ARG A 230 15.20 2.69 14.86
C ARG A 230 16.05 2.19 16.03
N SER A 231 16.95 1.24 15.77
CA SER A 231 17.87 0.70 16.78
C SER A 231 18.79 1.78 17.33
N PHE A 232 19.34 2.67 16.49
CA PHE A 232 20.16 3.78 16.94
C PHE A 232 19.39 4.69 17.91
N ILE A 233 18.18 5.09 17.55
CA ILE A 233 17.34 5.96 18.38
C ILE A 233 17.03 5.32 19.73
N VAL A 234 16.58 4.07 19.74
CA VAL A 234 16.28 3.35 20.99
C VAL A 234 17.52 3.30 21.89
N ASN A 235 18.67 2.90 21.33
CA ASN A 235 19.91 2.81 22.10
C ASN A 235 20.39 4.18 22.60
N PHE A 236 20.30 5.24 21.79
CA PHE A 236 20.66 6.59 22.22
C PHE A 236 19.90 7.01 23.48
N TYR A 237 18.57 6.83 23.49
CA TYR A 237 17.76 7.20 24.65
C TYR A 237 17.95 6.27 25.85
N LEU A 238 18.11 4.95 25.62
CA LEU A 238 18.46 4.02 26.69
C LEU A 238 19.80 4.40 27.34
N GLY A 239 20.80 4.76 26.53
CA GLY A 239 22.10 5.26 26.99
C GLY A 239 21.97 6.56 27.77
N LYS A 240 21.22 7.55 27.26
CA LYS A 240 20.99 8.85 27.92
C LYS A 240 20.33 8.70 29.29
N GLU A 241 19.35 7.80 29.43
CA GLU A 241 18.69 7.55 30.73
C GLU A 241 19.60 6.79 31.70
N LYS A 242 20.31 5.76 31.24
CA LYS A 242 21.28 5.03 32.09
C LYS A 242 22.42 5.94 32.56
N GLY A 243 22.94 6.78 31.66
CA GLY A 243 24.04 7.70 31.94
C GLY A 243 23.76 8.69 33.08
N LYS A 244 22.49 9.02 33.36
CA LYS A 244 22.13 9.88 34.51
C LYS A 244 22.52 9.28 35.87
N ASN A 245 22.64 7.95 35.94
CA ASN A 245 22.88 7.21 37.17
C ASN A 245 24.26 6.54 37.20
N LEU A 246 25.08 6.71 36.15
CA LEU A 246 26.41 6.13 36.04
C LEU A 246 27.47 7.19 36.36
N LYS A 247 28.52 6.79 37.08
CA LYS A 247 29.71 7.63 37.25
C LYS A 247 30.67 7.43 36.08
N ASP A 248 31.49 8.45 35.80
CA ASP A 248 32.38 8.46 34.63
C ASP A 248 33.37 7.27 34.62
N ASP A 249 33.79 6.79 35.80
CA ASP A 249 34.70 5.65 35.98
C ASP A 249 34.04 4.27 35.79
N GLU A 250 32.72 4.24 35.58
CA GLU A 250 31.92 3.04 35.36
C GLU A 250 31.44 2.91 33.90
N LEU A 251 31.66 3.92 33.04
CA LEU A 251 31.23 3.93 31.64
C LEU A 251 31.80 2.74 30.85
N ASP A 252 33.11 2.52 30.94
CA ASP A 252 33.81 1.45 30.19
C ASP A 252 33.41 0.04 30.66
N LYS A 253 32.89 -0.10 31.89
CA LYS A 253 32.43 -1.37 32.45
C LYS A 253 30.96 -1.67 32.13
N ASN A 254 30.21 -0.67 31.67
CA ASN A 254 28.78 -0.75 31.36
C ASN A 254 28.50 -0.66 29.85
N VAL A 255 29.39 -1.21 29.02
CA VAL A 255 29.11 -1.47 27.60
C VAL A 255 27.98 -2.50 27.55
N TYR A 256 26.78 -2.07 27.19
CA TYR A 256 25.60 -2.93 27.15
C TYR A 256 25.36 -3.46 25.74
N ASP A 257 24.78 -4.66 25.66
CA ASP A 257 24.38 -5.26 24.39
C ASP A 257 23.32 -4.36 23.72
N PRO A 258 23.60 -3.81 22.53
CA PRO A 258 22.70 -2.87 21.89
C PRO A 258 21.38 -3.55 21.54
N TYR A 259 20.27 -2.86 21.83
CA TYR A 259 18.95 -3.34 21.46
C TYR A 259 18.75 -3.21 19.95
N LEU A 260 18.56 -4.34 19.27
CA LEU A 260 18.23 -4.36 17.86
C LEU A 260 16.71 -4.45 17.70
N THR A 261 16.12 -3.41 17.13
CA THR A 261 14.67 -3.35 16.92
C THR A 261 14.21 -4.45 15.97
N GLU A 262 13.03 -4.97 16.23
CA GLU A 262 12.36 -5.92 15.35
C GLU A 262 12.06 -5.29 13.97
N THR A 263 11.89 -6.16 12.97
CA THR A 263 11.70 -5.79 11.57
C THR A 263 10.50 -6.55 10.99
N GLY A 264 9.83 -5.98 10.00
CA GLY A 264 8.75 -6.64 9.27
C GLY A 264 7.42 -5.91 9.36
N THR A 265 6.36 -6.64 9.69
CA THR A 265 4.96 -6.19 9.52
C THR A 265 4.41 -5.38 10.70
N SER A 266 5.19 -5.14 11.75
CA SER A 266 4.76 -4.41 12.94
C SER A 266 5.84 -3.46 13.44
N VAL A 267 5.42 -2.41 14.15
CA VAL A 267 6.34 -1.50 14.84
C VAL A 267 6.89 -2.17 16.10
N ASP A 268 8.20 -2.10 16.28
CA ASP A 268 8.89 -2.51 17.50
C ASP A 268 8.38 -1.76 18.74
N ALA A 269 8.09 -2.49 19.81
CA ALA A 269 7.45 -1.92 21.00
C ALA A 269 8.32 -0.89 21.73
N GLU A 270 9.65 -1.10 21.80
CA GLU A 270 10.56 -0.16 22.46
C GLU A 270 10.75 1.10 21.63
N TYR A 271 10.87 0.95 20.30
CA TYR A 271 10.90 2.10 19.39
C TYR A 271 9.60 2.92 19.48
N LYS A 272 8.44 2.26 19.51
CA LYS A 272 7.14 2.95 19.64
C LYS A 272 7.07 3.77 20.92
N LYS A 273 7.50 3.23 22.07
CA LYS A 273 7.53 3.96 23.35
C LYS A 273 8.36 5.23 23.27
N VAL A 274 9.52 5.18 22.60
CA VAL A 274 10.37 6.36 22.41
C VAL A 274 9.65 7.41 21.55
N MET A 275 9.11 7.01 20.40
CA MET A 275 8.44 7.92 19.46
C MET A 275 7.14 8.52 20.00
N ASP A 276 6.41 7.80 20.87
CA ASP A 276 5.21 8.31 21.52
C ASP A 276 5.53 9.31 22.64
N SER A 277 6.68 9.15 23.31
CA SER A 277 7.06 9.97 24.47
C SER A 277 7.90 11.20 24.13
N ARG A 278 8.50 11.24 22.93
CA ARG A 278 9.47 12.27 22.53
C ARG A 278 9.37 12.63 21.05
N ASP A 279 9.62 13.89 20.72
CA ASP A 279 9.81 14.30 19.33
C ASP A 279 11.30 14.36 18.97
N ILE A 280 11.76 13.32 18.28
CA ILE A 280 13.15 13.16 17.84
C ILE A 280 13.65 14.31 16.95
N ASN A 281 12.76 15.07 16.32
CA ASN A 281 13.14 16.21 15.47
C ASN A 281 13.47 17.49 16.26
N THR A 282 13.09 17.54 17.54
CA THR A 282 13.32 18.71 18.40
C THR A 282 14.48 18.53 19.38
N ASP A 283 14.98 17.30 19.51
CA ASP A 283 16.09 16.98 20.40
C ASP A 283 17.40 17.47 19.75
N LYS A 284 17.74 18.73 20.02
CA LYS A 284 19.10 19.24 19.81
C LYS A 284 19.93 18.59 20.91
N GLY A 285 20.72 17.58 20.54
CA GLY A 285 21.55 16.76 21.44
C GLY A 285 22.11 17.49 22.64
#